data_AF-A0A7S1BWB2-F1
#
_entry.id   AF-A0A7S1BWB2-F1
#
_cell.length_a   1.000
_cell.length_b   1.000
_cell.length_c   1.000
_cell.angle_alpha   90.00
_cell.angle_beta   90.00
_cell.angle_gamma   90.00
#
_symmetry.space_group_name_H-M   'P 1'
#
loop_
_entity.id
_entity.type
_entity.pdbx_description
1 polymer ?
#
loop_
_entity_poly.entity_id
_entity_poly.type
_entity_poly.pdbx_seq_one_letter_code
_entity_poly.pdbx_strand_id
1 'polypeptide(L)'
;KLQKSIMIRASAFRTIFSFLTLPASSVSFAPASAPRFDVFCERLVGAWGASDGSRLHRVGEVEEVMRSCGGAVQGIREVDFRVGSSLPSSDGERRSDSGTYLNRADDGFVYFDCGSYSRGPVEMRIDEEVEVGCVAFGTMPKMRVVFDRSSASWQVQVRSLASRMSSGEYQNVPIFSKNEDGGDTLMALNIKWGKDTVCRMPSADQPWMLQRVKWQKSYVDGVHVIDDEKKVDPHELEAKGWIRTWNEADGEIARASWGSSSLDDFILVRTSQIIQFGAACLTTGEVKGIIRCYDEKRALKGVILQQGVLESK
;
A
#
# COMPACT_ATOMS: atom_id res chain seq x y z
N LYS A 1 -63.06 30.56 -9.41
CA LYS A 1 -61.63 30.13 -9.26
C LYS A 1 -61.54 29.32 -7.98
N LEU A 2 -61.62 27.99 -8.11
CA LEU A 2 -61.62 27.01 -7.01
C LEU A 2 -60.25 26.97 -6.33
N GLN A 3 -60.19 27.24 -5.02
CA GLN A 3 -59.05 26.87 -4.18
C GLN A 3 -59.26 25.43 -3.69
N LYS A 4 -58.46 24.50 -4.22
CA LYS A 4 -58.31 23.15 -3.67
C LYS A 4 -57.22 23.17 -2.60
N SER A 5 -57.62 22.97 -1.35
CA SER A 5 -56.73 22.72 -0.23
C SER A 5 -56.27 21.25 -0.29
N ILE A 6 -54.98 21.02 -0.50
CA ILE A 6 -54.36 19.69 -0.47
C ILE A 6 -53.75 19.51 0.92
N MET A 7 -54.39 18.67 1.71
CA MET A 7 -53.99 18.27 3.05
C MET A 7 -53.05 17.06 2.92
N ILE A 8 -51.73 17.29 3.05
CA ILE A 8 -50.73 16.22 3.05
C ILE A 8 -50.65 15.62 4.46
N ARG A 9 -51.12 14.38 4.62
CA ARG A 9 -50.91 13.56 5.82
C ARG A 9 -49.47 13.04 5.81
N ALA A 10 -48.64 13.53 6.72
CA ALA A 10 -47.35 12.91 7.03
C ALA A 10 -47.60 11.65 7.89
N SER A 11 -47.40 10.48 7.28
CA SER A 11 -47.38 9.20 7.99
C SER A 11 -45.97 8.99 8.55
N ALA A 12 -45.82 9.13 9.87
CA ALA A 12 -44.58 8.85 10.58
C ALA A 12 -44.35 7.33 10.65
N PHE A 13 -43.56 6.79 9.72
CA PHE A 13 -42.98 5.46 9.86
C PHE A 13 -41.88 5.52 10.93
N ARG A 14 -42.21 5.13 12.15
CA ARG A 14 -41.22 4.79 13.19
C ARG A 14 -40.63 3.42 12.84
N THR A 15 -39.55 3.42 12.07
CA THR A 15 -38.70 2.24 11.93
C THR A 15 -37.94 2.06 13.24
N ILE A 16 -38.37 1.10 14.05
CA ILE A 16 -37.64 0.63 15.23
C ILE A 16 -36.45 -0.17 14.70
N PHE A 17 -35.29 0.47 14.56
CA PHE A 17 -34.02 -0.24 14.42
C PHE A 17 -33.69 -0.89 15.76
N SER A 18 -34.09 -2.14 15.94
CA SER A 18 -33.49 -3.01 16.95
C SER A 18 -32.05 -3.26 16.55
N PHE A 19 -31.13 -2.48 17.12
CA PHE A 19 -29.71 -2.82 17.15
C PHE A 19 -29.55 -4.07 18.01
N LEU A 20 -29.58 -5.24 17.37
CA LEU A 20 -28.97 -6.43 17.93
C LEU A 20 -27.48 -6.11 18.05
N THR A 21 -27.06 -5.67 19.23
CA THR A 21 -25.67 -5.59 19.63
C THR A 21 -25.14 -7.02 19.67
N LEU A 22 -24.64 -7.49 18.53
CA LEU A 22 -23.73 -8.63 18.49
C LEU A 22 -22.59 -8.32 19.47
N PRO A 23 -22.16 -9.27 20.30
CA PRO A 23 -21.02 -9.07 21.16
C PRO A 23 -19.84 -8.71 20.25
N ALA A 24 -19.36 -7.47 20.37
CA ALA A 24 -18.14 -7.06 19.71
C ALA A 24 -17.02 -7.93 20.30
N SER A 25 -16.69 -9.02 19.60
CA SER A 25 -15.45 -9.75 19.82
C SER A 25 -14.34 -8.75 19.55
N SER A 26 -13.87 -8.10 20.62
CA SER A 26 -12.74 -7.21 20.56
C SER A 26 -11.55 -8.03 20.09
N VAL A 27 -11.20 -7.86 18.81
CA VAL A 27 -9.96 -8.43 18.29
C VAL A 27 -8.85 -7.72 19.04
N SER A 28 -8.15 -8.47 19.90
CA SER A 28 -7.08 -7.94 20.71
C SER A 28 -5.80 -7.87 19.89
N PHE A 29 -5.21 -6.68 19.81
CA PHE A 29 -3.90 -6.49 19.20
C PHE A 29 -2.79 -7.01 20.12
N ALA A 30 -2.17 -8.12 19.74
CA ALA A 30 -1.03 -8.65 20.45
C ALA A 30 0.23 -7.80 20.14
N PRO A 31 1.05 -7.47 21.15
CA PRO A 31 2.38 -6.91 20.91
C PRO A 31 3.17 -7.81 19.96
N ALA A 32 3.88 -7.21 19.01
CA ALA A 32 4.71 -7.91 18.02
C ALA A 32 6.12 -7.34 18.01
N SER A 33 7.08 -8.15 17.57
CA SER A 33 8.43 -7.66 17.28
C SER A 33 8.42 -6.74 16.06
N ALA A 34 9.36 -5.79 16.04
CA ALA A 34 9.61 -4.99 14.84
C ALA A 34 10.00 -5.90 13.65
N PRO A 35 9.64 -5.50 12.42
CA PRO A 35 9.95 -6.28 11.23
C PRO A 35 11.45 -6.53 11.04
N ARG A 36 11.74 -7.75 10.59
CA ARG A 36 13.11 -8.20 10.37
C ARG A 36 13.68 -7.60 9.10
N PHE A 37 14.83 -6.95 9.24
CA PHE A 37 15.44 -6.21 8.15
C PHE A 37 15.98 -7.13 7.03
N ASP A 38 16.51 -8.30 7.39
CA ASP A 38 17.00 -9.29 6.45
C ASP A 38 15.87 -9.81 5.53
N VAL A 39 14.68 -10.03 6.09
CA VAL A 39 13.50 -10.43 5.30
C VAL A 39 13.10 -9.32 4.34
N PHE A 40 13.10 -8.07 4.82
CA PHE A 40 12.83 -6.90 3.97
C PHE A 40 13.82 -6.81 2.79
N CYS A 41 15.13 -6.93 3.06
CA CYS A 41 16.17 -6.92 2.04
C CYS A 41 15.96 -8.03 1.00
N GLU A 42 15.73 -9.25 1.47
CA GLU A 42 15.56 -10.39 0.60
C GLU A 42 14.36 -10.19 -0.34
N ARG A 43 13.28 -9.59 0.15
CA ARG A 43 12.07 -9.30 -0.61
C ARG A 43 12.25 -8.13 -1.57
N LEU A 44 12.97 -7.07 -1.18
CA LEU A 44 12.97 -5.80 -1.90
C LEU A 44 14.24 -5.50 -2.73
N VAL A 45 15.44 -5.86 -2.26
CA VAL A 45 16.72 -5.41 -2.87
C VAL A 45 17.03 -6.16 -4.17
N GLY A 46 17.37 -5.44 -5.23
CA GLY A 46 17.77 -6.00 -6.53
C GLY A 46 17.11 -5.30 -7.72
N ALA A 47 17.27 -5.87 -8.92
CA ALA A 47 16.70 -5.38 -10.16
C ALA A 47 15.20 -5.74 -10.30
N TRP A 48 14.40 -4.76 -10.70
CA TRP A 48 12.96 -4.88 -10.91
C TRP A 48 12.59 -4.41 -12.31
N GLY A 49 11.90 -5.24 -13.09
CA GLY A 49 11.43 -4.87 -14.42
C GLY A 49 10.00 -4.36 -14.39
N ALA A 50 9.72 -3.30 -15.15
CA ALA A 50 8.34 -2.94 -15.47
C ALA A 50 7.79 -3.78 -16.63
N SER A 51 6.47 -3.72 -16.72
CA SER A 51 5.62 -4.69 -17.38
C SER A 51 5.14 -4.24 -18.78
N ASP A 52 5.55 -3.05 -19.22
CA ASP A 52 5.00 -2.39 -20.40
C ASP A 52 5.52 -3.03 -21.70
N GLY A 53 4.60 -3.54 -22.51
CA GLY A 53 4.86 -4.40 -23.67
C GLY A 53 5.34 -3.71 -24.93
N SER A 54 5.82 -2.48 -24.85
CA SER A 54 6.46 -1.86 -26.00
C SER A 54 7.67 -1.05 -25.57
N ARG A 55 8.84 -1.67 -25.81
CA ARG A 55 10.20 -1.10 -25.78
C ARG A 55 10.90 -1.12 -24.42
N LEU A 56 11.94 -1.97 -24.40
CA LEU A 56 13.03 -2.09 -23.43
C LEU A 56 12.53 -2.30 -22.00
N HIS A 57 12.76 -3.49 -21.46
CA HIS A 57 12.64 -3.77 -20.02
C HIS A 57 13.33 -2.66 -19.27
N ARG A 58 12.50 -1.75 -18.79
CA ARG A 58 12.97 -0.58 -18.09
C ARG A 58 13.11 -1.17 -16.67
N VAL A 59 14.33 -1.15 -16.15
CA VAL A 59 14.71 -1.78 -14.88
C VAL A 59 14.92 -0.69 -13.84
N GLY A 60 14.14 -0.73 -12.75
CA GLY A 60 14.43 0.04 -11.53
C GLY A 60 15.27 -0.82 -10.59
N GLU A 61 16.28 -0.23 -9.97
CA GLU A 61 17.04 -0.90 -8.91
C GLU A 61 16.56 -0.41 -7.55
N VAL A 62 16.39 -1.33 -6.61
CA VAL A 62 16.36 -0.97 -5.20
C VAL A 62 17.62 -1.47 -4.54
N GLU A 63 18.42 -0.51 -4.08
CA GLU A 63 19.70 -0.76 -3.45
C GLU A 63 19.60 -0.68 -1.93
N GLU A 64 20.37 -1.54 -1.27
CA GLU A 64 20.70 -1.44 0.15
C GLU A 64 21.78 -0.36 0.31
N VAL A 65 21.44 0.82 0.83
CA VAL A 65 22.43 1.89 0.99
C VAL A 65 22.92 1.90 2.44
N MET A 66 24.18 1.47 2.57
CA MET A 66 25.01 1.45 3.77
C MET A 66 24.59 0.47 4.88
N ARG A 67 25.52 -0.45 5.19
CA ARG A 67 25.58 -1.18 6.45
C ARG A 67 26.39 -0.35 7.44
N SER A 68 25.75 0.17 8.47
CA SER A 68 26.48 0.72 9.60
C SER A 68 27.22 -0.37 10.37
N CYS A 69 28.21 0.04 11.17
CA CYS A 69 28.96 -0.78 12.13
C CYS A 69 27.96 -1.48 13.09
N GLY A 70 27.52 -2.70 12.76
CA GLY A 70 26.44 -3.40 13.49
C GLY A 70 25.33 -4.00 12.62
N GLY A 71 25.40 -3.85 11.28
CA GLY A 71 24.51 -4.56 10.35
C GLY A 71 23.13 -3.94 10.14
N ALA A 72 22.88 -2.74 10.66
CA ALA A 72 21.66 -1.99 10.38
C ALA A 72 21.81 -1.19 9.09
N VAL A 73 20.84 -1.34 8.19
CA VAL A 73 20.76 -0.57 6.94
C VAL A 73 20.25 0.82 7.20
N GLN A 74 20.91 1.76 6.54
CA GLN A 74 20.67 3.17 6.71
C GLN A 74 19.71 3.75 5.68
N GLY A 75 19.47 3.09 4.54
CA GLY A 75 18.42 3.55 3.64
C GLY A 75 18.12 2.67 2.44
N ILE A 76 17.08 3.07 1.72
CA ILE A 76 16.62 2.51 0.46
C ILE A 76 16.85 3.57 -0.59
N ARG A 77 17.44 3.18 -1.73
CA ARG A 77 17.46 4.03 -2.92
C ARG A 77 16.53 3.45 -3.96
N GLU A 78 15.54 4.25 -4.35
CA GLU A 78 14.66 3.96 -5.48
C GLU A 78 15.21 4.70 -6.69
N VAL A 79 15.77 3.99 -7.66
CA VAL A 79 16.29 4.61 -8.88
C VAL A 79 15.13 4.99 -9.79
N ASP A 80 14.99 6.31 -9.99
CA ASP A 80 13.91 6.96 -10.74
C ASP A 80 13.77 6.38 -12.15
N PHE A 81 12.59 5.88 -12.43
CA PHE A 81 12.25 5.22 -13.69
C PHE A 81 11.79 6.20 -14.77
N ARG A 82 12.51 7.32 -14.97
CA ARG A 82 11.94 8.39 -15.79
C ARG A 82 11.70 7.94 -17.23
N VAL A 83 10.42 7.99 -17.60
CA VAL A 83 9.88 7.79 -18.93
C VAL A 83 10.38 8.94 -19.83
N GLY A 84 11.39 8.68 -20.65
CA GLY A 84 11.52 9.31 -21.97
C GLY A 84 11.39 10.84 -22.08
N SER A 85 12.01 11.63 -21.21
CA SER A 85 12.19 13.07 -21.47
C SER A 85 13.63 13.49 -21.31
N SER A 86 14.53 12.80 -21.99
CA SER A 86 15.80 13.41 -22.29
C SER A 86 16.40 12.81 -23.54
N LEU A 87 16.10 13.49 -24.66
CA LEU A 87 17.03 13.63 -25.76
C LEU A 87 18.47 13.62 -25.19
N PRO A 88 19.41 12.91 -25.81
CA PRO A 88 20.81 13.00 -25.41
C PRO A 88 21.20 14.47 -25.53
N SER A 89 21.26 15.16 -24.38
CA SER A 89 21.95 16.42 -24.25
C SER A 89 23.38 16.10 -24.68
N SER A 90 23.85 16.73 -25.76
CA SER A 90 25.19 16.50 -26.33
C SER A 90 26.33 16.88 -25.40
N ASP A 91 26.01 17.44 -24.24
CA ASP A 91 26.97 17.92 -23.27
C ASP A 91 27.16 16.83 -22.22
N GLY A 92 28.35 16.21 -22.23
CA GLY A 92 28.76 15.07 -21.43
C GLY A 92 28.87 15.31 -19.91
N GLU A 93 27.97 16.10 -19.33
CA GLU A 93 27.79 16.14 -17.89
C GLU A 93 27.11 14.86 -17.43
N ARG A 94 27.83 14.11 -16.57
CA ARG A 94 27.33 12.92 -15.87
C ARG A 94 25.97 13.24 -15.27
N ARG A 95 24.89 12.68 -15.83
CA ARG A 95 23.57 12.76 -15.23
C ARG A 95 23.66 12.21 -13.82
N SER A 96 23.42 13.09 -12.85
CA SER A 96 23.20 12.71 -11.47
C SER A 96 22.07 11.70 -11.45
N ASP A 97 22.42 10.48 -11.09
CA ASP A 97 21.55 9.32 -10.94
C ASP A 97 20.47 9.64 -9.88
N SER A 98 19.34 10.20 -10.33
CA SER A 98 18.38 10.98 -9.54
C SER A 98 17.40 10.12 -8.75
N GLY A 99 17.86 8.98 -8.22
CA GLY A 99 17.03 8.13 -7.39
C GLY A 99 16.64 8.81 -6.08
N THR A 100 15.42 8.55 -5.61
CA THR A 100 14.98 9.00 -4.28
C THR A 100 15.65 8.15 -3.22
N TYR A 101 16.31 8.80 -2.26
CA TYR A 101 16.95 8.14 -1.13
C TYR A 101 16.09 8.30 0.13
N LEU A 102 15.68 7.17 0.71
CA LEU A 102 14.93 7.11 1.97
C LEU A 102 15.85 6.60 3.06
N ASN A 103 16.16 7.45 4.03
CA ASN A 103 17.01 7.05 5.15
C ASN A 103 16.13 6.46 6.27
N ARG A 104 16.72 5.63 7.12
CA ARG A 104 16.08 5.10 8.33
C ARG A 104 16.29 6.05 9.51
N ALA A 105 17.39 6.79 9.52
CA ALA A 105 17.77 7.70 10.60
C ALA A 105 16.89 8.95 10.68
N ASP A 106 16.28 9.35 9.56
CA ASP A 106 15.30 10.45 9.46
C ASP A 106 13.85 9.92 9.45
N ASP A 107 13.67 8.65 9.83
CA ASP A 107 12.39 7.95 9.75
C ASP A 107 11.77 7.92 8.35
N GLY A 108 12.57 8.08 7.29
CA GLY A 108 12.13 8.25 5.90
C GLY A 108 11.31 7.11 5.30
N PHE A 109 11.20 5.96 5.96
CA PHE A 109 10.26 4.88 5.57
C PHE A 109 9.89 3.94 6.73
N VAL A 110 8.72 3.31 6.62
CA VAL A 110 8.23 2.23 7.49
C VAL A 110 8.12 0.95 6.66
N TYR A 111 8.77 -0.15 7.08
CA TYR A 111 8.78 -1.41 6.32
C TYR A 111 8.14 -2.57 7.07
N PHE A 112 7.75 -3.63 6.35
CA PHE A 112 7.09 -4.82 6.89
C PHE A 112 7.81 -6.12 6.49
N ASP A 113 7.54 -7.20 7.23
CA ASP A 113 8.16 -8.52 7.01
C ASP A 113 7.90 -9.08 5.60
N CYS A 114 6.85 -8.63 4.90
CA CYS A 114 6.55 -9.08 3.55
C CYS A 114 7.33 -8.33 2.44
N GLY A 115 8.19 -7.37 2.80
CA GLY A 115 8.90 -6.52 1.84
C GLY A 115 8.16 -5.26 1.42
N SER A 116 6.89 -5.10 1.83
CA SER A 116 6.15 -3.85 1.65
C SER A 116 6.75 -2.74 2.51
N TYR A 117 6.62 -1.49 2.06
CA TYR A 117 6.98 -0.31 2.85
C TYR A 117 6.13 0.89 2.44
N SER A 118 6.09 1.88 3.31
CA SER A 118 5.58 3.21 3.01
C SER A 118 6.66 4.23 3.28
N ARG A 119 6.73 5.30 2.49
CA ARG A 119 7.57 6.44 2.84
C ARG A 119 7.08 7.02 4.18
N GLY A 120 8.04 7.46 4.99
CA GLY A 120 7.92 7.86 6.38
C GLY A 120 7.02 9.05 6.63
N PRO A 121 7.04 9.68 7.82
CA PRO A 121 6.25 10.88 8.12
C PRO A 121 6.82 12.09 7.37
N VAL A 122 6.81 12.05 6.05
CA VAL A 122 6.95 13.22 5.22
C VAL A 122 5.71 14.04 5.52
N GLU A 123 5.87 15.20 6.17
CA GLU A 123 4.83 16.23 6.18
C GLU A 123 4.33 16.33 4.74
N MET A 124 3.06 15.97 4.51
CA MET A 124 2.50 16.03 3.19
C MET A 124 2.40 17.50 2.78
N ARG A 125 3.48 18.01 2.18
CA ARG A 125 3.39 19.19 1.34
C ARG A 125 2.44 18.81 0.20
N ILE A 126 1.44 19.66 0.00
CA ILE A 126 0.37 19.43 -0.98
C ILE A 126 0.96 19.42 -2.40
N ASP A 127 2.14 20.03 -2.58
CA ASP A 127 2.67 20.40 -3.89
C ASP A 127 3.84 19.51 -4.37
N GLU A 128 4.23 18.46 -3.64
CA GLU A 128 5.35 17.58 -4.03
C GLU A 128 4.86 16.21 -4.54
N GLU A 129 5.17 15.92 -5.81
CA GLU A 129 4.96 14.63 -6.50
C GLU A 129 5.96 13.58 -5.96
N VAL A 130 5.52 12.75 -5.01
CA VAL A 130 6.39 11.82 -4.29
C VAL A 130 5.72 10.45 -4.23
N GLU A 131 6.43 9.38 -4.60
CA GLU A 131 5.99 8.00 -4.42
C GLU A 131 5.59 7.74 -2.95
N VAL A 132 4.45 7.06 -2.72
CA VAL A 132 3.80 7.01 -1.41
C VAL A 132 4.12 5.72 -0.65
N GLY A 133 4.46 4.66 -1.38
CA GLY A 133 4.81 3.35 -0.83
C GLY A 133 4.78 2.23 -1.86
N CYS A 134 5.04 1.02 -1.37
CA CYS A 134 5.11 -0.19 -2.16
C CYS A 134 4.48 -1.37 -1.43
N VAL A 135 3.74 -2.20 -2.19
CA VAL A 135 3.19 -3.46 -1.73
C VAL A 135 3.94 -4.60 -2.42
N ALA A 136 4.61 -5.46 -1.65
CA ALA A 136 5.36 -6.61 -2.16
C ALA A 136 4.61 -7.92 -1.90
N PHE A 137 4.63 -8.84 -2.86
CA PHE A 137 3.97 -10.15 -2.81
C PHE A 137 4.97 -11.28 -2.57
N GLY A 138 4.51 -12.34 -1.92
CA GLY A 138 5.33 -13.52 -1.63
C GLY A 138 5.52 -14.46 -2.82
N THR A 139 4.91 -14.14 -3.97
CA THR A 139 4.92 -14.96 -5.18
C THR A 139 6.31 -15.11 -5.78
N MET A 140 6.52 -16.16 -6.57
CA MET A 140 7.72 -16.35 -7.38
C MET A 140 7.32 -16.38 -8.86
N PRO A 141 7.75 -15.42 -9.70
CA PRO A 141 8.70 -14.33 -9.38
C PRO A 141 8.12 -13.31 -8.38
N LYS A 142 9.02 -12.66 -7.63
CA LYS A 142 8.64 -11.63 -6.64
C LYS A 142 8.00 -10.47 -7.40
N MET A 143 6.82 -10.05 -6.96
CA MET A 143 6.08 -8.95 -7.54
C MET A 143 5.96 -7.82 -6.52
N ARG A 144 6.04 -6.58 -6.99
CA ARG A 144 5.74 -5.40 -6.18
C ARG A 144 4.91 -4.40 -6.96
N VAL A 145 4.06 -3.68 -6.25
CA VAL A 145 3.27 -2.58 -6.80
C VAL A 145 3.71 -1.29 -6.14
N VAL A 146 4.19 -0.35 -6.95
CA VAL A 146 4.68 0.97 -6.53
C VAL A 146 3.59 1.99 -6.77
N PHE A 147 3.36 2.88 -5.81
CA PHE A 147 2.31 3.90 -5.87
C PHE A 147 2.92 5.29 -5.95
N ASP A 148 2.52 6.06 -6.97
CA ASP A 148 2.92 7.45 -7.16
C ASP A 148 1.75 8.41 -6.86
N ARG A 149 2.04 9.48 -6.11
CA ARG A 149 1.08 10.52 -5.74
C ARG A 149 0.71 11.42 -6.92
N SER A 150 1.55 11.54 -7.94
CA SER A 150 1.38 12.50 -9.04
C SER A 150 0.07 12.34 -9.84
N SER A 151 -0.61 11.18 -9.79
CA SER A 151 -1.84 10.97 -10.59
C SER A 151 -2.75 9.81 -10.17
N ALA A 152 -2.80 9.45 -8.88
CA ALA A 152 -3.48 8.22 -8.42
C ALA A 152 -3.00 6.97 -9.20
N SER A 153 -1.75 6.98 -9.65
CA SER A 153 -1.17 5.96 -10.51
C SER A 153 -0.38 4.94 -9.70
N TRP A 154 -0.35 3.72 -10.21
CA TRP A 154 0.49 2.65 -9.69
C TRP A 154 1.18 1.94 -10.84
N GLN A 155 2.28 1.27 -10.52
CA GLN A 155 3.07 0.48 -11.46
C GLN A 155 3.36 -0.89 -10.85
N VAL A 156 3.19 -1.94 -11.66
CA VAL A 156 3.62 -3.29 -11.29
C VAL A 156 5.05 -3.48 -11.75
N GLN A 157 5.87 -3.98 -10.85
CA GLN A 157 7.23 -4.36 -11.13
C GLN A 157 7.45 -5.82 -10.71
N VAL A 158 8.09 -6.59 -11.59
CA VAL A 158 8.35 -8.02 -11.38
C VAL A 158 9.86 -8.22 -11.33
N ARG A 159 10.32 -8.88 -10.27
CA ARG A 159 11.71 -9.27 -10.10
C ARG A 159 11.89 -10.67 -10.68
N SER A 160 12.32 -10.72 -11.94
CA SER A 160 12.68 -11.98 -12.59
C SER A 160 14.07 -12.44 -12.19
N LEU A 161 14.19 -13.70 -11.78
CA LEU A 161 15.48 -14.39 -11.59
C LEU A 161 16.31 -14.45 -12.89
N ALA A 162 15.67 -14.34 -14.06
CA ALA A 162 16.29 -14.52 -15.36
C ALA A 162 17.12 -13.32 -15.85
N SER A 163 17.07 -12.16 -15.18
CA SER A 163 17.81 -10.95 -15.59
C SER A 163 19.35 -11.10 -15.54
N ARG A 164 19.87 -12.23 -15.06
CA ARG A 164 21.30 -12.52 -15.01
C ARG A 164 21.82 -13.48 -16.08
N MET A 165 20.99 -14.14 -16.91
CA MET A 165 21.47 -15.33 -17.64
C MET A 165 21.09 -15.57 -19.11
N SER A 166 20.39 -14.69 -19.85
CA SER A 166 20.26 -14.98 -21.29
C SER A 166 20.14 -13.75 -22.19
N SER A 167 21.16 -13.60 -23.04
CA SER A 167 21.20 -12.74 -24.23
C SER A 167 20.31 -13.24 -25.37
N GLY A 168 19.22 -13.94 -25.07
CA GLY A 168 18.27 -14.46 -26.05
C GLY A 168 17.10 -13.51 -26.21
N GLU A 169 16.70 -13.24 -27.45
CA GLU A 169 15.60 -12.35 -27.83
C GLU A 169 14.33 -12.61 -27.01
N TYR A 170 14.07 -11.73 -26.04
CA TYR A 170 12.80 -11.70 -25.32
C TYR A 170 11.74 -11.07 -26.23
N GLN A 171 10.75 -11.88 -26.62
CA GLN A 171 9.53 -11.37 -27.24
C GLN A 171 8.82 -10.45 -26.25
N ASN A 172 8.64 -9.19 -26.67
CA ASN A 172 7.92 -8.18 -25.91
C ASN A 172 6.44 -8.59 -25.85
N VAL A 173 5.98 -9.02 -24.68
CA VAL A 173 4.55 -9.28 -24.42
C VAL A 173 4.07 -8.29 -23.37
N PRO A 174 2.98 -7.55 -23.63
CA PRO A 174 2.44 -6.55 -22.73
C PRO A 174 1.83 -7.18 -21.49
N ILE A 175 2.24 -6.68 -20.33
CA ILE A 175 1.61 -7.00 -19.06
C ILE A 175 1.16 -5.64 -18.46
N PHE A 176 -0.05 -5.25 -18.86
CA PHE A 176 -0.96 -4.22 -18.31
C PHE A 176 -0.65 -2.72 -18.49
N SER A 177 -1.51 -2.06 -19.26
CA SER A 177 -1.70 -0.60 -19.27
C SER A 177 -3.08 -0.21 -18.67
N LYS A 178 -3.06 0.95 -17.99
CA LYS A 178 -4.15 1.73 -17.36
C LYS A 178 -5.48 1.77 -18.15
N ASN A 179 -6.58 1.93 -17.39
CA ASN A 179 -7.68 2.89 -17.59
C ASN A 179 -8.20 3.17 -16.16
N GLU A 180 -8.00 4.31 -15.49
CA GLU A 180 -8.54 5.67 -15.73
C GLU A 180 -10.05 5.84 -15.90
N ASP A 181 -10.85 4.76 -15.82
CA ASP A 181 -12.30 4.88 -15.65
C ASP A 181 -12.73 4.46 -14.24
N GLY A 182 -12.81 5.46 -13.37
CA GLY A 182 -14.00 5.70 -12.55
C GLY A 182 -14.32 4.70 -11.43
N GLY A 183 -13.73 4.91 -10.27
CA GLY A 183 -14.48 5.01 -9.00
C GLY A 183 -15.07 3.74 -8.35
N ASP A 184 -15.58 2.75 -9.08
CA ASP A 184 -16.52 1.77 -8.52
C ASP A 184 -16.07 0.30 -8.56
N THR A 185 -15.12 -0.09 -9.42
CA THR A 185 -14.84 -1.53 -9.64
C THR A 185 -14.12 -2.21 -8.47
N LEU A 186 -13.53 -1.44 -7.56
CA LEU A 186 -12.82 -1.98 -6.38
C LEU A 186 -13.76 -2.28 -5.21
N MET A 187 -14.94 -1.65 -5.13
CA MET A 187 -16.02 -2.11 -4.22
C MET A 187 -16.51 -3.51 -4.60
N ALA A 188 -16.20 -3.99 -5.80
CA ALA A 188 -16.53 -5.34 -6.26
C ALA A 188 -15.46 -6.39 -5.92
N LEU A 189 -14.29 -6.01 -5.39
CA LEU A 189 -13.35 -6.99 -4.86
C LEU A 189 -13.85 -7.42 -3.49
N ASN A 190 -14.44 -8.61 -3.43
CA ASN A 190 -14.80 -9.25 -2.19
C ASN A 190 -13.51 -9.68 -1.47
N ILE A 191 -12.94 -8.77 -0.68
CA ILE A 191 -11.69 -8.99 0.04
C ILE A 191 -12.03 -9.48 1.46
N LYS A 192 -11.44 -10.61 1.84
CA LYS A 192 -11.40 -11.06 3.22
C LYS A 192 -10.04 -10.74 3.83
N TRP A 193 -10.02 -9.76 4.72
CA TRP A 193 -8.82 -9.43 5.48
C TRP A 193 -8.58 -10.48 6.56
N GLY A 194 -7.37 -11.05 6.58
CA GLY A 194 -6.99 -12.07 7.54
C GLY A 194 -6.06 -11.56 8.64
N LYS A 195 -5.25 -10.54 8.33
CA LYS A 195 -4.19 -10.08 9.23
C LYS A 195 -3.93 -8.60 9.09
N ASP A 196 -3.87 -7.91 10.22
CA ASP A 196 -3.43 -6.52 10.31
C ASP A 196 -2.14 -6.43 11.12
N THR A 197 -1.17 -5.66 10.62
CA THR A 197 0.06 -5.30 11.33
C THR A 197 0.09 -3.78 11.49
N VAL A 198 -0.02 -3.32 12.73
CA VAL A 198 -0.09 -1.91 13.09
C VAL A 198 1.27 -1.44 13.58
N CYS A 199 1.74 -0.32 13.04
CA CYS A 199 2.91 0.43 13.48
C CYS A 199 2.44 1.82 13.94
N ARG A 200 2.62 2.14 15.23
CA ARG A 200 2.15 3.41 15.79
C ARG A 200 2.96 3.86 16.99
N MET A 201 2.88 5.14 17.33
CA MET A 201 3.46 5.63 18.57
C MET A 201 2.70 5.10 19.80
N PRO A 202 3.38 4.92 20.96
CA PRO A 202 2.75 4.53 22.22
C PRO A 202 1.62 5.45 22.67
N SER A 203 1.71 6.73 22.32
CA SER A 203 0.68 7.75 22.53
C SER A 203 0.46 8.54 21.25
N ALA A 204 -0.78 8.94 20.97
CA ALA A 204 -1.16 9.67 19.76
C ALA A 204 -0.56 11.08 19.69
N ASP A 205 -0.19 11.67 20.84
CA ASP A 205 0.40 13.01 20.91
C ASP A 205 1.94 13.00 20.81
N GLN A 206 2.57 11.83 20.76
CA GLN A 206 4.01 11.75 20.60
C GLN A 206 4.40 12.00 19.14
N PRO A 207 5.46 12.80 18.89
CA PRO A 207 5.99 12.92 17.55
C PRO A 207 6.47 11.54 17.05
N TRP A 208 6.24 11.29 15.77
CA TRP A 208 6.61 10.03 15.13
C TRP A 208 8.12 9.82 15.20
N MET A 209 8.55 8.67 15.72
CA MET A 209 9.94 8.23 15.77
C MET A 209 10.00 6.71 15.62
N LEU A 210 10.61 6.16 14.55
CA LEU A 210 10.61 4.71 14.30
C LEU A 210 11.20 3.90 15.45
N GLN A 211 12.16 4.47 16.18
CA GLN A 211 12.81 3.81 17.31
C GLN A 211 11.86 3.59 18.50
N ARG A 212 10.73 4.32 18.53
CA ARG A 212 9.76 4.32 19.63
C ARG A 212 8.41 3.75 19.22
N VAL A 213 8.20 3.44 17.94
CA VAL A 213 6.95 2.84 17.48
C VAL A 213 6.74 1.47 18.10
N LYS A 214 5.47 1.17 18.39
CA LYS A 214 5.01 -0.15 18.80
C LYS A 214 4.47 -0.87 17.58
N TRP A 215 4.86 -2.12 17.47
CA TRP A 215 4.32 -3.05 16.50
C TRP A 215 3.29 -3.93 17.19
N GLN A 216 2.13 -4.05 16.57
CA GLN A 216 1.08 -4.93 17.04
C GLN A 216 0.53 -5.72 15.85
N LYS A 217 0.17 -6.97 16.09
CA LYS A 217 -0.44 -7.84 15.07
C LYS A 217 -1.81 -8.28 15.58
N SER A 218 -2.80 -8.25 14.70
CA SER A 218 -4.06 -8.93 14.91
C SER A 218 -4.26 -9.94 13.78
N TYR A 219 -4.79 -11.10 14.14
CA TYR A 219 -5.31 -12.06 13.20
C TYR A 219 -6.83 -11.91 13.25
N VAL A 220 -7.39 -11.34 12.18
CA VAL A 220 -8.84 -11.25 12.00
C VAL A 220 -9.36 -12.64 11.67
N ASP A 221 -8.69 -13.32 10.73
CA ASP A 221 -8.89 -14.71 10.40
C ASP A 221 -7.62 -15.26 9.71
N GLY A 222 -6.90 -16.15 10.38
CA GLY A 222 -5.67 -16.75 9.83
C GLY A 222 -5.89 -17.54 8.54
N VAL A 223 -7.13 -18.00 8.27
CA VAL A 223 -7.48 -18.71 7.02
C VAL A 223 -7.40 -17.79 5.81
N HIS A 224 -7.46 -16.48 6.02
CA HIS A 224 -7.45 -15.46 4.97
C HIS A 224 -6.07 -14.82 4.80
N VAL A 225 -5.01 -15.56 5.11
CA VAL A 225 -3.62 -15.15 4.89
C VAL A 225 -2.92 -16.19 4.02
N ILE A 226 -2.32 -15.75 2.91
CA ILE A 226 -1.46 -16.59 2.09
C ILE A 226 -0.02 -16.35 2.54
N ASP A 227 0.55 -17.31 3.26
CA ASP A 227 1.95 -17.29 3.67
C ASP A 227 2.85 -18.15 2.75
N ASP A 228 2.26 -18.97 1.88
CA ASP A 228 2.99 -19.85 0.97
C ASP A 228 3.47 -19.14 -0.30
N GLU A 229 4.77 -19.30 -0.60
CA GLU A 229 5.36 -18.83 -1.85
C GLU A 229 4.89 -19.71 -3.02
N LYS A 230 3.81 -19.31 -3.66
CA LYS A 230 3.37 -19.95 -4.91
C LYS A 230 4.34 -19.61 -6.03
N LYS A 231 4.89 -20.64 -6.66
CA LYS A 231 5.59 -20.53 -7.94
C LYS A 231 4.54 -20.37 -9.04
N VAL A 232 4.59 -19.22 -9.70
CA VAL A 232 3.67 -18.82 -10.77
C VAL A 232 4.53 -18.42 -11.95
N ASP A 233 4.10 -18.74 -13.17
CA ASP A 233 4.81 -18.22 -14.33
C ASP A 233 4.74 -16.68 -14.31
N PRO A 234 5.86 -15.94 -14.49
CA PRO A 234 5.84 -14.48 -14.59
C PRO A 234 4.75 -13.94 -15.53
N HIS A 235 4.42 -14.66 -16.61
CA HIS A 235 3.43 -14.28 -17.61
C HIS A 235 1.97 -14.49 -17.16
N GLU A 236 1.75 -15.31 -16.14
CA GLU A 236 0.42 -15.55 -15.55
C GLU A 236 0.09 -14.55 -14.44
N LEU A 237 1.06 -13.74 -14.00
CA LEU A 237 0.85 -12.76 -12.94
C LEU A 237 -0.04 -11.62 -13.41
N GLU A 238 -1.22 -11.49 -12.81
CA GLU A 238 -2.11 -10.35 -12.97
C GLU A 238 -2.25 -9.62 -11.64
N ALA A 239 -2.10 -8.30 -11.66
CA ALA A 239 -2.23 -7.47 -10.48
C ALA A 239 -3.11 -6.23 -10.73
N LYS A 240 -3.87 -5.85 -9.70
CA LYS A 240 -4.64 -4.60 -9.66
C LYS A 240 -4.25 -3.79 -8.44
N GLY A 241 -3.83 -2.55 -8.66
CA GLY A 241 -3.55 -1.58 -7.61
C GLY A 241 -4.70 -0.59 -7.39
N TRP A 242 -4.72 0.05 -6.22
CA TRP A 242 -5.62 1.15 -5.90
C TRP A 242 -5.01 2.13 -4.93
N ILE A 243 -5.51 3.37 -4.96
CA ILE A 243 -5.26 4.42 -3.97
C ILE A 243 -6.61 5.03 -3.57
N ARG A 244 -6.84 5.17 -2.27
CA ARG A 244 -8.04 5.76 -1.68
C ARG A 244 -7.63 6.77 -0.62
N THR A 245 -8.36 7.87 -0.58
CA THR A 245 -8.20 8.91 0.43
C THR A 245 -9.55 9.19 1.06
N TRP A 246 -9.58 9.27 2.38
CA TRP A 246 -10.76 9.62 3.16
C TRP A 246 -10.41 10.74 4.11
N ASN A 247 -11.39 11.59 4.36
CA ASN A 247 -11.33 12.60 5.41
C ASN A 247 -12.19 12.17 6.60
N GLU A 248 -12.17 12.94 7.68
CA GLU A 248 -12.96 12.70 8.90
C GLU A 248 -14.46 12.46 8.62
N ALA A 249 -15.03 13.18 7.65
CA ALA A 249 -16.44 13.04 7.27
C ALA A 249 -16.79 11.68 6.63
N ASP A 250 -15.79 10.96 6.11
CA ASP A 250 -15.99 9.70 5.38
C ASP A 250 -15.87 8.46 6.29
N GLY A 251 -15.83 8.64 7.62
CA GLY A 251 -15.49 7.58 8.57
C GLY A 251 -16.29 6.28 8.39
N GLU A 252 -17.60 6.34 8.12
CA GLU A 252 -18.43 5.14 7.90
C GLU A 252 -18.10 4.42 6.59
N ILE A 253 -17.86 5.18 5.51
CA ILE A 253 -17.47 4.64 4.20
C ILE A 253 -16.09 4.00 4.30
N ALA A 254 -15.19 4.64 5.04
CA ALA A 254 -13.84 4.17 5.26
C ALA A 254 -13.85 2.84 6.06
N ARG A 255 -14.68 2.74 7.11
CA ARG A 255 -14.90 1.48 7.86
C ARG A 255 -15.37 0.33 6.98
N ALA A 256 -16.33 0.58 6.10
CA ALA A 256 -16.81 -0.43 5.16
C ALA A 256 -15.69 -0.94 4.23
N SER A 257 -14.66 -0.13 3.96
CA SER A 257 -13.55 -0.46 3.07
C SER A 257 -12.43 -1.27 3.74
N TRP A 258 -12.07 -1.01 5.00
CA TRP A 258 -10.99 -1.76 5.68
C TRP A 258 -11.48 -2.97 6.47
N GLY A 259 -12.80 -3.12 6.65
CA GLY A 259 -13.46 -4.36 7.08
C GLY A 259 -13.24 -4.81 8.53
N SER A 260 -12.42 -4.10 9.30
CA SER A 260 -12.06 -4.46 10.69
C SER A 260 -12.46 -3.37 11.67
N SER A 261 -13.44 -3.64 12.53
CA SER A 261 -13.86 -2.72 13.61
C SER A 261 -12.81 -2.56 14.70
N SER A 262 -11.86 -3.50 14.80
CA SER A 262 -10.78 -3.43 15.78
C SER A 262 -9.79 -2.30 15.51
N LEU A 263 -9.72 -1.84 14.25
CA LEU A 263 -8.90 -0.72 13.86
C LEU A 263 -9.57 0.62 14.19
N ASP A 264 -10.87 0.66 14.42
CA ASP A 264 -11.65 1.89 14.53
C ASP A 264 -11.21 2.75 15.72
N ASP A 265 -10.97 2.13 16.88
CA ASP A 265 -10.50 2.81 18.09
C ASP A 265 -9.16 3.54 17.87
N PHE A 266 -8.35 3.06 16.93
CA PHE A 266 -7.08 3.67 16.57
C PHE A 266 -7.21 4.64 15.40
N ILE A 267 -7.85 4.20 14.31
CA ILE A 267 -7.92 4.93 13.05
C ILE A 267 -8.80 6.16 13.19
N LEU A 268 -9.91 6.12 13.94
CA LEU A 268 -10.91 7.19 13.89
C LEU A 268 -10.69 8.28 14.94
N VAL A 269 -10.00 7.96 16.04
CA VAL A 269 -9.80 8.92 17.13
C VAL A 269 -8.80 9.98 16.71
N ARG A 270 -9.23 11.23 16.46
CA ARG A 270 -8.38 12.38 16.09
C ARG A 270 -7.60 12.18 14.79
N THR A 271 -8.21 11.53 13.81
CA THR A 271 -7.60 11.34 12.48
C THR A 271 -8.34 12.22 11.49
N SER A 272 -7.61 13.14 10.87
CA SER A 272 -8.18 14.06 9.89
C SER A 272 -8.20 13.48 8.48
N GLN A 273 -7.22 12.62 8.18
CA GLN A 273 -7.01 12.07 6.85
C GLN A 273 -6.49 10.64 6.92
N ILE A 274 -7.02 9.81 6.04
CA ILE A 274 -6.62 8.41 5.86
C ILE A 274 -6.27 8.23 4.40
N ILE A 275 -5.12 7.62 4.12
CA ILE A 275 -4.73 7.20 2.78
C ILE A 275 -4.52 5.71 2.81
N GLN A 276 -5.25 4.96 1.99
CA GLN A 276 -4.96 3.55 1.74
C GLN A 276 -4.47 3.40 0.32
N PHE A 277 -3.41 2.62 0.15
CA PHE A 277 -3.04 2.07 -1.13
C PHE A 277 -2.95 0.56 -0.98
N GLY A 278 -3.30 -0.16 -2.02
CA GLY A 278 -3.27 -1.60 -1.96
C GLY A 278 -3.21 -2.23 -3.33
N ALA A 279 -2.88 -3.50 -3.34
CA ALA A 279 -2.84 -4.29 -4.54
C ALA A 279 -3.35 -5.71 -4.29
N ALA A 280 -3.93 -6.29 -5.32
CA ALA A 280 -4.34 -7.69 -5.36
C ALA A 280 -3.60 -8.40 -6.49
N CYS A 281 -2.96 -9.53 -6.18
CA CYS A 281 -2.48 -10.49 -7.17
C CYS A 281 -3.65 -11.40 -7.53
N LEU A 282 -4.25 -11.21 -8.69
CA LEU A 282 -5.45 -11.96 -9.10
C LEU A 282 -5.13 -13.44 -9.34
N THR A 283 -3.88 -13.75 -9.72
CA THR A 283 -3.42 -15.12 -9.96
C THR A 283 -3.32 -15.93 -8.67
N THR A 284 -2.79 -15.34 -7.59
CA THR A 284 -2.65 -16.05 -6.32
C THR A 284 -3.83 -15.84 -5.38
N GLY A 285 -4.63 -14.81 -5.63
CA GLY A 285 -5.67 -14.32 -4.74
C GLY A 285 -5.14 -13.50 -3.57
N GLU A 286 -3.82 -13.27 -3.48
CA GLU A 286 -3.21 -12.51 -2.37
C GLU A 286 -3.55 -11.03 -2.48
N VAL A 287 -4.03 -10.45 -1.38
CA VAL A 287 -4.38 -9.03 -1.28
C VAL A 287 -3.57 -8.38 -0.18
N LYS A 288 -3.03 -7.19 -0.46
CA LYS A 288 -2.31 -6.38 0.51
C LYS A 288 -2.72 -4.93 0.43
N GLY A 289 -2.81 -4.28 1.58
CA GLY A 289 -3.08 -2.87 1.70
C GLY A 289 -2.15 -2.23 2.71
N ILE A 290 -1.80 -0.97 2.51
CA ILE A 290 -1.17 -0.12 3.50
C ILE A 290 -2.09 1.07 3.74
N ILE A 291 -2.46 1.28 5.00
CA ILE A 291 -3.22 2.44 5.46
C ILE A 291 -2.28 3.38 6.22
N ARG A 292 -2.32 4.66 5.90
CA ARG A 292 -1.67 5.75 6.62
C ARG A 292 -2.74 6.61 7.28
N CYS A 293 -2.56 6.91 8.55
CA CYS A 293 -3.48 7.76 9.32
C CYS A 293 -2.76 9.04 9.75
N TYR A 294 -3.38 10.19 9.55
CA TYR A 294 -2.82 11.50 9.88
C TYR A 294 -3.71 12.26 10.87
N ASP A 295 -3.10 13.02 11.77
CA ASP A 295 -3.83 13.89 12.70
C ASP A 295 -4.30 15.19 12.05
N GLU A 296 -5.00 16.04 12.79
CA GLU A 296 -5.45 17.37 12.36
C GLU A 296 -4.32 18.30 11.91
N LYS A 297 -3.08 18.05 12.37
CA LYS A 297 -1.87 18.77 11.96
C LYS A 297 -1.19 18.13 10.75
N ARG A 298 -1.80 17.09 10.17
CA ARG A 298 -1.27 16.25 9.08
C ARG A 298 0.03 15.52 9.45
N ALA A 299 0.29 15.32 10.73
CA ALA A 299 1.37 14.47 11.20
C ALA A 299 0.95 12.99 11.12
N LEU A 300 1.88 12.12 10.73
CA LEU A 300 1.63 10.68 10.66
C LEU A 300 1.42 10.12 12.08
N LYS A 301 0.28 9.46 12.29
CA LYS A 301 -0.09 8.81 13.56
C LYS A 301 0.17 7.30 13.55
N GLY A 302 0.05 6.70 12.38
CA GLY A 302 0.02 5.26 12.21
C GLY A 302 0.19 4.80 10.79
N VAL A 303 0.77 3.62 10.66
CA VAL A 303 0.78 2.85 9.42
C VAL A 303 0.28 1.44 9.71
N ILE A 304 -0.62 0.94 8.88
CA ILE A 304 -1.21 -0.39 9.03
C ILE A 304 -0.96 -1.14 7.74
N LEU A 305 -0.34 -2.31 7.83
CA LEU A 305 -0.31 -3.28 6.73
C LEU A 305 -1.47 -4.26 6.93
N GLN A 306 -2.31 -4.38 5.91
CA GLN A 306 -3.36 -5.38 5.83
C GLN A 306 -2.93 -6.48 4.86
N GLN A 307 -3.23 -7.73 5.22
CA GLN A 307 -3.08 -8.90 4.36
C GLN A 307 -4.41 -9.66 4.32
N GLY A 308 -4.82 -10.08 3.13
CA GLY A 308 -6.09 -10.73 2.89
C GLY A 308 -6.07 -11.62 1.66
N VAL A 309 -7.24 -12.16 1.33
CA VAL A 309 -7.49 -12.95 0.12
C VAL A 309 -8.69 -12.42 -0.65
N LEU A 310 -8.67 -12.61 -1.97
CA LEU A 310 -9.85 -12.47 -2.80
C LEU A 310 -10.80 -13.65 -2.57
N GLU A 311 -12.07 -13.37 -2.32
CA GLU A 311 -13.11 -14.38 -2.40
C GLU A 311 -13.38 -14.72 -3.87
N SER A 312 -13.25 -15.99 -4.22
CA SER A 312 -13.83 -16.51 -5.45
C SER A 312 -15.34 -16.31 -5.40
N LYS A 313 -15.91 -15.59 -6.37
CA LYS A 313 -17.36 -15.52 -6.56
C LYS A 313 -17.94 -16.88 -6.88
#